data_AF-A0A828SR61-F1
#
_entry.id   AF-A0A828SR61-F1
#
_cell.length_a   1.000
_cell.length_b   1.000
_cell.length_c   1.000
_cell.angle_alpha   90.00
_cell.angle_beta   90.00
_cell.angle_gamma   90.00
#
_symmetry.space_group_name_H-M   'P 1'
#
loop_
_entity.id
_entity.type
_entity.pdbx_description
1 polymer ?
#
loop_
_entity_poly.entity_id
_entity_poly.type
_entity_poly.pdbx_seq_one_letter_code
_entity_poly.pdbx_strand_id
1 'polypeptide(L)'
;IRAAVINDWEKYGIHMLDATLGILDIDIIDINCIKHNSYDSYFLYCSDNLTVQIDTLGSNILAFSYEIFGTKKCEKFEIRDNFTSFKRMLGCFIDQIKTKEPAISWDNMSKSISTLITGVNARNTASRIKVIYE
;
A
#
# COMPACT_ATOMS: atom_id res chain seq x y z
N ILE A 1 10.39 3.45 -3.66
CA ILE A 1 9.85 3.45 -2.28
C ILE A 1 10.06 2.08 -1.66
N ARG A 2 10.33 1.99 -0.36
CA ARG A 2 10.33 0.71 0.37
C ARG A 2 9.42 0.79 1.58
N ALA A 3 8.67 -0.26 1.84
CA ALA A 3 7.83 -0.35 3.01
C ALA A 3 7.88 -1.77 3.59
N ALA A 4 7.64 -1.88 4.89
CA ALA A 4 7.45 -3.17 5.55
C ALA A 4 6.30 -3.08 6.54
N VAL A 5 5.46 -4.11 6.54
CA VAL A 5 4.25 -4.18 7.33
C VAL A 5 4.09 -5.55 7.99
N ILE A 6 3.45 -5.58 9.15
CA ILE A 6 3.08 -6.81 9.86
C ILE A 6 2.10 -7.67 9.05
N ASN A 7 2.06 -8.98 9.34
CA ASN A 7 1.13 -9.97 8.80
C ASN A 7 1.23 -10.13 7.27
N ASP A 8 0.13 -10.55 6.65
CA ASP A 8 0.04 -10.94 5.25
C ASP A 8 -0.50 -9.78 4.39
N TRP A 9 -0.24 -9.86 3.09
CA TRP A 9 -0.67 -8.88 2.10
C TRP A 9 -2.17 -8.59 2.11
N GLU A 10 -3.03 -9.61 2.14
CA GLU A 10 -4.49 -9.46 2.12
C GLU A 10 -5.01 -8.60 3.27
N LYS A 11 -4.32 -8.62 4.41
CA LYS A 11 -4.76 -7.98 5.64
C LYS A 11 -4.15 -6.60 5.81
N TYR A 12 -2.87 -6.44 5.47
CA TYR A 12 -2.10 -5.24 5.84
C TYR A 12 -1.39 -4.55 4.66
N GLY A 13 -1.31 -5.18 3.49
CA GLY A 13 -0.72 -4.57 2.30
C GLY A 13 -1.42 -3.26 1.93
N ILE A 14 -2.74 -3.19 2.14
CA ILE A 14 -3.56 -2.01 1.85
C ILE A 14 -3.06 -0.73 2.54
N HIS A 15 -2.53 -0.82 3.77
CA HIS A 15 -2.02 0.36 4.47
C HIS A 15 -0.81 0.97 3.78
N MET A 16 0.06 0.13 3.22
CA MET A 16 1.24 0.60 2.49
C MET A 16 0.88 1.09 1.09
N LEU A 17 -0.13 0.48 0.47
CA LEU A 17 -0.71 0.94 -0.80
C LEU A 17 -1.34 2.33 -0.65
N ASP A 18 -2.23 2.51 0.33
CA ASP A 18 -2.91 3.78 0.58
C ASP A 18 -1.91 4.88 0.97
N ALA A 19 -0.88 4.56 1.74
CA ALA A 19 0.19 5.50 2.02
C ALA A 19 0.94 5.92 0.73
N THR A 20 1.19 4.98 -0.17
CA THR A 20 1.90 5.24 -1.43
C THR A 20 1.06 6.05 -2.41
N LEU A 21 -0.17 5.61 -2.67
CA LEU A 21 -1.09 6.27 -3.60
C LEU A 21 -1.65 7.58 -3.04
N GLY A 22 -1.63 7.76 -1.72
CA GLY A 22 -1.97 9.04 -1.09
C GLY A 22 -0.85 10.08 -1.17
N ILE A 23 0.41 9.67 -1.35
CA ILE A 23 1.57 10.57 -1.53
C ILE A 23 1.82 10.84 -3.01
N LEU A 24 1.61 9.84 -3.87
CA LEU A 24 1.91 9.87 -5.29
C LEU A 24 0.66 9.60 -6.11
N ASP A 25 0.31 10.53 -6.99
CA ASP A 25 -0.70 10.31 -8.02
C ASP A 25 -0.08 9.54 -9.19
N ILE A 26 0.03 8.22 -9.03
CA ILE A 26 0.67 7.31 -9.99
C ILE A 26 -0.15 6.03 -10.16
N ASP A 27 -0.02 5.42 -11.33
CA ASP A 27 -0.60 4.12 -11.60
C ASP A 27 0.44 3.02 -11.41
N ILE A 28 0.05 1.96 -10.71
CA ILE A 28 0.79 0.71 -10.62
C ILE A 28 0.42 -0.14 -11.83
N ILE A 29 1.38 -0.46 -12.68
CA ILE A 29 1.16 -1.19 -13.94
C ILE A 29 1.21 -2.69 -13.70
N ASP A 30 2.19 -3.17 -12.94
CA ASP A 30 2.38 -4.59 -12.69
C ASP A 30 2.80 -4.85 -11.24
N ILE A 31 2.52 -6.06 -10.76
CA ILE A 31 2.95 -6.54 -9.46
C ILE A 31 3.62 -7.90 -9.63
N ASN A 32 4.74 -8.08 -8.95
CA ASN A 32 5.38 -9.38 -8.76
C ASN A 32 5.51 -9.67 -7.26
N CYS A 33 5.47 -10.94 -6.87
CA CYS A 33 5.66 -11.35 -5.49
C CYS A 33 6.73 -12.44 -5.40
N ILE A 34 7.69 -12.25 -4.50
CA ILE A 34 8.67 -13.27 -4.12
C ILE A 34 8.25 -13.81 -2.75
N LYS A 35 7.87 -15.09 -2.73
CA LYS A 35 7.53 -15.80 -1.49
C LYS A 35 8.79 -16.23 -0.75
N HIS A 36 8.82 -16.00 0.55
CA HIS A 36 9.77 -16.63 1.46
C HIS A 36 9.03 -17.41 2.56
N ASN A 37 9.76 -18.23 3.30
CA ASN A 37 9.17 -19.06 4.35
C ASN A 37 8.53 -18.26 5.49
N SER A 38 9.01 -17.03 5.73
CA SER A 38 8.62 -16.21 6.88
C SER A 38 8.10 -14.82 6.51
N TYR A 39 8.19 -14.42 5.25
CA TYR A 39 7.70 -13.14 4.75
C TYR A 39 7.47 -13.24 3.23
N ASP A 40 6.67 -12.33 2.68
CA ASP A 40 6.56 -12.15 1.24
C ASP A 40 7.08 -10.76 0.86
N SER A 41 7.72 -10.64 -0.30
CA SER A 41 8.20 -9.36 -0.82
C SER A 41 7.49 -9.04 -2.14
N TYR A 42 6.80 -7.91 -2.17
CA TYR A 42 6.02 -7.45 -3.31
C TYR A 42 6.76 -6.32 -4.02
N PHE A 43 6.87 -6.43 -5.34
CA PHE A 43 7.45 -5.44 -6.22
C PHE A 43 6.37 -4.89 -7.14
N LEU A 44 6.07 -3.61 -6.98
CA LEU A 44 5.05 -2.91 -7.73
C LEU A 44 5.77 -1.96 -8.70
N TYR A 45 5.45 -2.08 -9.97
CA TYR A 45 6.06 -1.32 -11.06
C TYR A 45 5.10 -0.24 -11.50
N CYS A 46 5.50 1.03 -11.37
CA CYS A 46 4.64 2.18 -11.65
C CYS A 46 4.85 2.74 -13.06
N SER A 47 3.91 3.55 -13.53
CA SER A 47 3.91 4.13 -14.88
C SER A 47 5.04 5.11 -15.19
N ASP A 48 5.63 5.71 -14.16
CA ASP A 48 6.76 6.63 -14.23
C ASP A 48 8.13 5.94 -14.06
N ASN A 49 8.16 4.60 -14.16
CA ASN A 49 9.31 3.74 -13.84
C ASN A 49 9.72 3.72 -12.36
N LEU A 50 8.92 4.30 -11.46
CA LEU A 50 9.11 4.12 -10.03
C LEU A 50 8.85 2.66 -9.65
N THR A 51 9.63 2.15 -8.70
CA THR A 51 9.40 0.85 -8.09
C THR A 51 9.08 1.02 -6.62
N VAL A 52 8.01 0.37 -6.18
CA VAL A 52 7.63 0.26 -4.78
C VAL A 52 7.89 -1.18 -4.35
N GLN A 53 8.65 -1.35 -3.28
CA GLN A 53 8.80 -2.65 -2.63
C GLN A 53 8.02 -2.64 -1.31
N ILE A 54 7.21 -3.67 -1.07
CA ILE A 54 6.46 -3.84 0.18
C ILE A 54 6.73 -5.25 0.71
N ASP A 55 7.31 -5.33 1.91
CA ASP A 55 7.54 -6.61 2.58
C ASP A 55 6.44 -6.85 3.64
N THR A 56 5.84 -8.03 3.62
CA THR A 56 4.82 -8.46 4.60
C THR A 56 5.44 -9.49 5.52
N LEU A 57 5.72 -9.10 6.76
CA LEU A 57 6.69 -9.76 7.65
C LEU A 57 6.12 -10.86 8.55
N GLY A 58 4.86 -11.25 8.34
CA GLY A 58 4.17 -12.21 9.21
C GLY A 58 3.80 -11.63 10.58
N SER A 59 3.23 -12.46 11.44
CA SER A 59 2.59 -11.99 12.69
C SER A 59 3.54 -11.65 13.84
N ASN A 60 4.79 -12.11 13.77
CA ASN A 60 5.75 -11.99 14.87
C ASN A 60 6.57 -10.69 14.82
N ILE A 61 6.51 -9.94 13.70
CA ILE A 61 7.31 -8.74 13.50
C ILE A 61 6.37 -7.53 13.39
N LEU A 62 6.33 -6.72 14.46
CA LEU A 62 5.55 -5.49 14.48
C LEU A 62 6.30 -4.38 13.74
N ALA A 63 6.05 -4.28 12.44
CA ALA A 63 6.60 -3.23 11.58
C ALA A 63 5.49 -2.45 10.87
N PHE A 64 5.67 -1.14 10.79
CA PHE A 64 4.97 -0.22 9.90
C PHE A 64 5.98 0.84 9.46
N SER A 65 6.97 0.41 8.69
CA SER A 65 8.09 1.25 8.27
C SER A 65 7.91 1.67 6.81
N TYR A 66 8.24 2.91 6.50
CA TYR A 66 8.11 3.48 5.17
C TYR A 66 9.31 4.34 4.83
N GLU A 67 9.92 4.12 3.67
CA GLU A 67 11.15 4.76 3.24
C GLU A 67 11.01 5.29 1.82
N ILE A 68 11.37 6.56 1.65
CA ILE A 68 11.37 7.26 0.37
C ILE A 68 12.82 7.55 0.02
N PHE A 69 13.24 7.12 -1.17
CA PHE A 69 14.56 7.36 -1.73
C PHE A 69 14.41 8.28 -2.93
N GLY A 70 14.96 9.48 -2.84
CA GLY A 70 14.99 10.45 -3.92
C GLY A 70 16.41 10.92 -4.23
N THR A 71 16.59 11.58 -5.37
CA THR A 71 17.91 12.08 -5.82
C THR A 71 18.47 13.19 -4.94
N LYS A 72 17.61 13.92 -4.22
CA LYS A 72 17.99 15.05 -3.35
C LYS A 72 17.89 14.73 -1.86
N LYS A 73 17.03 13.80 -1.48
CA LYS A 73 16.73 13.47 -0.08
C LYS A 73 16.24 12.03 0.02
N CYS A 74 16.60 11.38 1.11
CA CYS A 74 15.99 10.14 1.55
C CYS A 74 15.35 10.38 2.93
N GLU A 75 14.18 9.80 3.15
CA GLU A 75 13.48 9.90 4.43
C GLU A 75 12.95 8.55 4.85
N LYS A 76 12.90 8.34 6.17
CA LYS A 76 12.37 7.16 6.82
C LYS A 76 11.32 7.55 7.84
N PHE A 77 10.22 6.83 7.82
CA PHE A 77 9.07 7.03 8.68
C PHE A 77 8.71 5.71 9.38
N GLU A 78 8.41 5.81 10.66
CA GLU A 78 7.88 4.72 11.47
C GLU A 78 6.45 5.09 11.87
N ILE A 79 5.46 4.43 11.27
CA ILE A 79 4.04 4.75 11.46
C ILE A 79 3.57 4.08 12.75
N ARG A 80 3.68 4.81 13.87
CA ARG A 80 3.36 4.29 15.22
C ARG A 80 2.13 4.93 15.86
N ASP A 81 1.71 6.10 15.40
CA ASP A 81 0.59 6.85 15.97
C ASP A 81 -0.75 6.41 15.36
N ASN A 82 -1.19 5.21 15.75
CA ASN A 82 -2.48 4.66 15.32
C ASN A 82 -3.65 5.39 15.98
N PHE A 83 -3.47 5.92 17.20
CA PHE A 83 -4.54 6.59 17.93
C PHE A 83 -4.97 7.89 17.26
N THR A 84 -4.02 8.78 16.95
CA THR A 84 -4.34 10.03 16.28
C THR A 84 -4.85 9.78 14.86
N SER A 85 -4.27 8.81 14.15
CA SER A 85 -4.71 8.43 12.80
C SER A 85 -6.17 7.94 12.80
N PHE A 86 -6.53 7.07 13.74
CA PHE A 86 -7.91 6.60 13.92
C PHE A 86 -8.86 7.73 14.33
N LYS A 87 -8.45 8.61 15.26
CA LYS A 87 -9.24 9.77 15.65
C LYS A 87 -9.53 10.70 14.46
N ARG A 88 -8.54 10.94 13.60
CA ARG A 88 -8.71 11.74 12.37
C ARG A 88 -9.66 11.04 11.40
N MET A 89 -9.53 9.73 11.22
CA MET A 89 -10.42 8.93 10.38
C MET A 89 -11.89 9.05 10.82
N LEU A 90 -12.18 9.02 12.13
CA LEU A 90 -13.54 9.27 12.64
C LEU A 90 -14.05 10.68 12.30
N GLY A 91 -13.16 11.68 12.32
CA GLY A 91 -13.47 13.03 11.86
C GLY A 91 -13.87 13.05 10.38
N CYS A 92 -13.05 12.43 9.51
CA CYS A 92 -13.35 12.30 8.09
C CYS A 92 -14.70 11.59 7.88
N PHE A 93 -14.99 10.52 8.62
CA PHE A 93 -16.28 9.83 8.54
C PHE A 93 -17.46 10.76 8.89
N ILE A 94 -17.35 11.55 9.96
CA ILE A 94 -18.39 12.54 10.32
C ILE A 94 -18.60 13.54 9.17
N ASP A 95 -17.53 14.00 8.53
CA ASP A 95 -17.61 14.94 7.42
C ASP A 95 -18.26 14.30 6.19
N GLN A 96 -18.00 13.02 5.90
CA GLN A 96 -18.69 12.29 4.83
C GLN A 96 -20.21 12.25 5.06
N ILE A 97 -20.66 12.01 6.29
CA ILE A 97 -22.10 11.98 6.60
C ILE A 97 -22.75 13.36 6.39
N LYS A 98 -22.06 14.43 6.81
CA LYS A 98 -22.56 15.80 6.71
C LYS A 98 -22.61 16.30 5.26
N THR A 99 -21.55 16.05 4.52
CA THR A 99 -21.35 16.59 3.17
C THR A 99 -21.93 15.69 2.09
N LYS A 100 -22.11 14.39 2.39
CA LYS A 100 -22.41 13.32 1.42
C LYS A 100 -21.33 13.10 0.37
N GLU A 101 -20.15 13.68 0.58
CA GLU A 101 -18.98 13.47 -0.26
C GLU A 101 -18.08 12.38 0.34
N PRO A 102 -17.50 11.50 -0.47
CA PRO A 102 -16.60 10.48 0.03
C PRO A 102 -15.24 11.09 0.46
N ALA A 103 -14.63 10.54 1.51
CA ALA A 103 -13.34 11.02 2.02
C ALA A 103 -12.17 10.69 1.08
N ILE A 104 -12.35 9.67 0.24
CA ILE A 104 -11.40 9.22 -0.77
C ILE A 104 -12.19 9.10 -2.07
N SER A 105 -11.63 9.55 -3.19
CA SER A 105 -12.26 9.42 -4.51
C SER A 105 -12.44 7.95 -4.90
N TRP A 106 -13.41 7.68 -5.78
CA TRP A 106 -13.57 6.35 -6.37
C TRP A 106 -12.28 5.86 -7.03
N ASP A 107 -11.62 6.73 -7.80
CA ASP A 107 -10.38 6.41 -8.51
C ASP A 107 -9.26 5.95 -7.57
N ASN A 108 -9.03 6.67 -6.46
CA ASN A 108 -8.00 6.28 -5.50
C ASN A 108 -8.35 4.96 -4.79
N MET A 109 -9.63 4.80 -4.42
CA MET A 109 -10.10 3.56 -3.80
C MET A 109 -9.96 2.36 -4.74
N SER A 110 -10.39 2.49 -6.01
CA SER A 110 -10.31 1.42 -6.99
C SER A 110 -8.85 1.05 -7.29
N LYS A 111 -7.96 2.04 -7.40
CA LYS A 111 -6.52 1.80 -7.54
C LYS A 111 -5.96 0.95 -6.40
N SER A 112 -6.24 1.31 -5.15
CA SER A 112 -5.76 0.56 -3.98
C SER A 112 -6.29 -0.87 -3.96
N ILE A 113 -7.60 -1.06 -4.18
CA ILE A 113 -8.26 -2.38 -4.12
C ILE A 113 -7.84 -3.27 -5.30
N SER A 114 -7.84 -2.77 -6.53
CA SER A 114 -7.38 -3.52 -7.71
C SER A 114 -5.92 -3.95 -7.55
N THR A 115 -5.07 -3.06 -7.05
CA THR A 115 -3.66 -3.38 -6.77
C THR A 115 -3.53 -4.46 -5.69
N LEU A 116 -4.32 -4.37 -4.60
CA LEU A 116 -4.33 -5.38 -3.55
C LEU A 116 -4.70 -6.76 -4.12
N ILE A 117 -5.78 -6.84 -4.90
CA ILE A 117 -6.26 -8.07 -5.53
C ILE A 117 -5.22 -8.63 -6.50
N THR A 118 -4.64 -7.77 -7.35
CA THR A 118 -3.56 -8.19 -8.27
C THR A 118 -2.35 -8.73 -7.50
N GLY A 119 -2.01 -8.16 -6.33
CA GLY A 119 -0.95 -8.68 -5.48
C GLY A 119 -1.25 -10.09 -4.95
N VAL A 120 -2.49 -10.37 -4.55
CA VAL A 120 -2.93 -11.74 -4.18
C VAL A 120 -2.70 -12.71 -5.34
N ASN A 121 -3.10 -12.31 -6.55
CA ASN A 121 -2.94 -13.12 -7.75
C ASN A 121 -1.47 -13.36 -8.09
N ALA A 122 -0.64 -12.31 -8.10
CA ALA A 122 0.79 -12.40 -8.37
C ALA A 122 1.50 -13.34 -7.38
N ARG A 123 1.12 -13.30 -6.11
CA ARG A 123 1.60 -14.23 -5.09
C ARG A 123 1.19 -15.67 -5.43
N ASN A 124 -0.06 -15.91 -5.76
CA ASN A 124 -0.58 -17.26 -6.00
C ASN A 124 0.02 -17.91 -7.25
N THR A 125 0.24 -17.14 -8.32
CA THR A 125 0.78 -17.63 -9.59
C THR A 125 2.31 -17.62 -9.64
N ALA A 126 2.98 -16.98 -8.68
CA ALA A 126 4.43 -16.74 -8.70
C ALA A 126 4.89 -16.11 -10.02
N SER A 127 4.10 -15.17 -10.54
CA SER A 127 4.37 -14.48 -11.79
C SER A 127 4.08 -12.99 -11.68
N ARG A 128 4.66 -12.21 -12.59
CA ARG A 128 4.34 -10.79 -12.75
C ARG A 128 2.96 -10.66 -13.39
N ILE A 129 2.04 -9.99 -12.69
CA ILE A 129 0.65 -9.79 -13.14
C ILE A 129 0.40 -8.31 -13.35
N LYS A 130 -0.25 -7.98 -14.47
CA LYS A 130 -0.68 -6.63 -14.80
C LYS A 130 -1.87 -6.22 -13.93
N VAL A 131 -1.85 -5.00 -13.42
CA VAL A 131 -2.98 -4.42 -12.70
C VAL A 131 -4.03 -3.95 -13.71
N ILE A 132 -5.29 -4.28 -13.43
CA ILE A 132 -6.45 -3.81 -14.19
C ILE A 132 -7.32 -3.03 -13.21
N TYR A 133 -7.49 -1.74 -13.48
CA TYR A 133 -8.40 -0.88 -12.73
C TYR A 133 -9.82 -1.06 -13.25
N GLU A 134 -10.77 -1.19 -12.34
CA GLU A 134 -12.21 -1.24 -12.65
C GLU A 134 -12.82 0.17 -12.71
#